data_AF-A0A1L7SI37-F1
#
_entry.id   AF-A0A1L7SI37-F1
#
_cell.length_a   1.000
_cell.length_b   1.000
_cell.length_c   1.000
_cell.angle_alpha   90.00
_cell.angle_beta   90.00
_cell.angle_gamma   90.00
#
_symmetry.space_group_name_H-M   'P 1'
#
loop_
_entity.id
_entity.type
_entity.pdbx_description
1 polymer ?
#
loop_
_entity_poly.entity_id
_entity_poly.type
_entity_poly.pdbx_seq_one_letter_code
_entity_poly.pdbx_strand_id
1 'polypeptide(L)'
;MSPTDEPMPVLDISTLIATATAYIDVFRTLDTEALSRILSDEYSHRFAPASANLPGSMDRYGLIARLNQVGEVMSSFTVIIKQMWPNPSLRQVLIWAASETNFHRQLRDSDDEEEWTKRGEYMFLMTMNESGEKIADVLEFVDSKATEEIVDMVGRALKKSSPGT
;
A
#
# COMPACT_ATOMS: atom_id res chain seq x y z
N MET A 1 -18.99 4.46 44.12
CA MET A 1 -19.49 4.13 42.78
C MET A 1 -18.27 4.13 41.86
N SER A 2 -17.77 2.95 41.52
CA SER A 2 -16.66 2.81 40.56
C SER A 2 -17.20 3.01 39.15
N PRO A 3 -16.45 3.65 38.23
CA PRO A 3 -16.85 3.78 36.85
C PRO A 3 -16.83 2.39 36.19
N THR A 4 -17.84 2.19 35.38
CA THR A 4 -18.27 0.97 34.68
C THR A 4 -17.12 0.24 33.97
N ASP A 5 -16.91 -1.04 34.33
CA ASP A 5 -16.25 -2.05 33.49
C ASP A 5 -17.19 -2.39 32.31
N GLU A 6 -17.50 -1.40 31.47
CA GLU A 6 -18.18 -1.69 30.22
C GLU A 6 -17.12 -2.25 29.27
N PRO A 7 -17.19 -3.54 28.86
CA PRO A 7 -16.21 -4.09 27.95
C PRO A 7 -16.25 -3.26 26.67
N MET A 8 -15.14 -2.61 26.34
CA MET A 8 -14.94 -1.94 25.07
C MET A 8 -15.47 -2.87 23.96
N PRO A 9 -16.32 -2.38 23.04
CA PRO A 9 -16.87 -3.21 21.99
C PRO A 9 -15.72 -3.89 21.26
N VAL A 10 -15.66 -5.22 21.37
CA VAL A 10 -14.64 -6.02 20.68
C VAL A 10 -14.96 -5.90 19.21
N LEU A 11 -14.11 -5.17 18.49
CA LEU A 11 -14.26 -5.02 17.05
C LEU A 11 -14.26 -6.38 16.38
N ASP A 12 -15.13 -6.56 15.40
CA ASP A 12 -15.18 -7.79 14.63
C ASP A 12 -13.88 -7.97 13.84
N ILE A 13 -13.12 -8.99 14.21
CA ILE A 13 -11.87 -9.39 13.54
C ILE A 13 -12.13 -9.60 12.04
N SER A 14 -13.30 -10.10 11.66
CA SER A 14 -13.66 -10.33 10.26
C SER A 14 -13.70 -9.03 9.46
N THR A 15 -14.19 -7.94 10.07
CA THR A 15 -14.26 -6.60 9.47
C THR A 15 -12.85 -6.03 9.26
N LEU A 16 -11.97 -6.13 10.26
CA LEU A 16 -10.58 -5.69 10.14
C LEU A 16 -9.83 -6.43 9.02
N ILE A 17 -9.99 -7.75 8.95
CA ILE A 17 -9.36 -8.57 7.90
C ILE A 17 -9.91 -8.19 6.52
N ALA A 18 -11.22 -8.00 6.40
CA ALA A 18 -11.85 -7.63 5.13
C ALA A 18 -11.34 -6.28 4.61
N THR A 19 -11.32 -5.26 5.46
CA THR A 19 -10.79 -3.92 5.12
C THR A 19 -9.31 -3.99 4.73
N ALA A 20 -8.49 -4.70 5.50
CA ALA A 20 -7.07 -4.87 5.23
C ALA A 20 -6.81 -5.61 3.91
N THR A 21 -7.59 -6.65 3.62
CA THR A 21 -7.50 -7.41 2.36
C THR A 21 -7.91 -6.55 1.17
N ALA A 22 -9.00 -5.78 1.30
CA ALA A 22 -9.45 -4.87 0.25
C ALA A 22 -8.38 -3.83 -0.11
N TYR A 23 -7.64 -3.32 0.89
CA TYR A 23 -6.51 -2.42 0.65
C TYR A 23 -5.38 -3.08 -0.15
N ILE A 24 -5.04 -4.33 0.16
CA ILE A 24 -3.99 -5.05 -0.57
C ILE A 24 -4.45 -5.38 -2.01
N ASP A 25 -5.72 -5.74 -2.18
CA ASP A 25 -6.28 -6.07 -3.50
C ASP A 25 -6.30 -4.87 -4.46
N VAL A 26 -6.36 -3.63 -3.95
CA VAL A 26 -6.23 -2.41 -4.77
C VAL A 26 -4.99 -2.46 -5.66
N PHE A 27 -3.86 -2.95 -5.16
CA PHE A 27 -2.60 -2.92 -5.93
C PHE A 27 -2.58 -3.90 -7.12
N ARG A 28 -3.51 -4.87 -7.17
CA ARG A 28 -3.67 -5.77 -8.31
C ARG A 28 -4.14 -5.04 -9.56
N THR A 29 -4.99 -4.04 -9.41
CA THR A 29 -5.62 -3.31 -10.52
C THR A 29 -5.34 -1.81 -10.49
N LEU A 30 -4.67 -1.32 -9.45
CA LEU A 30 -4.42 0.09 -9.17
C LEU A 30 -5.73 0.91 -9.12
N ASP A 31 -6.80 0.30 -8.61
CA ASP A 31 -8.15 0.89 -8.53
C ASP A 31 -8.23 1.97 -7.44
N THR A 32 -8.08 3.23 -7.88
CA THR A 32 -8.11 4.38 -6.98
C THR A 32 -9.49 4.72 -6.46
N GLU A 33 -10.57 4.30 -7.14
CA GLU A 33 -11.93 4.44 -6.60
C GLU A 33 -12.13 3.49 -5.42
N ALA A 34 -11.75 2.22 -5.57
CA ALA A 34 -11.79 1.24 -4.49
C ALA A 34 -10.95 1.73 -3.30
N LEU A 35 -9.73 2.21 -3.54
CA LEU A 35 -8.89 2.81 -2.52
C LEU A 35 -9.61 3.96 -1.80
N SER A 36 -10.19 4.89 -2.55
CA SER A 36 -10.84 6.08 -1.97
C SER A 36 -11.99 5.73 -1.00
N ARG A 37 -12.67 4.59 -1.20
CA ARG A 37 -13.80 4.14 -0.37
C ARG A 37 -13.36 3.56 0.98
N ILE A 38 -12.18 2.95 1.02
CA ILE A 38 -11.65 2.25 2.21
C ILE A 38 -10.70 3.12 3.06
N LEU A 39 -10.27 4.28 2.57
CA LEU A 39 -9.50 5.25 3.36
C LEU A 39 -10.43 6.18 4.14
N SER A 40 -10.07 6.48 5.40
CA SER A 40 -10.75 7.51 6.20
C SER A 40 -10.40 8.91 5.72
N ASP A 41 -11.19 9.91 6.12
CA ASP A 41 -10.96 11.29 5.71
C ASP A 41 -9.68 11.85 6.33
N GLU A 42 -9.30 11.38 7.52
CA GLU A 42 -8.07 11.72 8.26
C GLU A 42 -6.88 10.80 7.95
N TYR A 43 -6.94 10.05 6.85
CA TYR A 43 -5.93 9.03 6.54
C TYR A 43 -4.50 9.58 6.49
N SER A 44 -3.56 8.85 7.10
CA SER A 44 -2.12 9.06 6.95
C SER A 44 -1.39 7.81 6.49
N HIS A 45 -0.37 8.02 5.65
CA HIS A 45 0.52 6.98 5.17
C HIS A 45 1.97 7.38 5.46
N ARG A 46 2.77 6.45 5.97
CA ARG A 46 4.19 6.66 6.28
C ARG A 46 5.01 5.47 5.83
N PHE A 47 6.17 5.77 5.27
CA PHE A 47 7.14 4.75 4.87
C PHE A 47 8.21 4.54 5.94
N ALA A 48 8.68 3.29 6.03
CA ALA A 48 9.83 2.88 6.80
C ALA A 48 10.64 1.85 5.99
N PRO A 49 11.94 1.66 6.30
CA PRO A 49 12.74 2.48 7.19
C PRO A 49 13.05 3.85 6.55
N ALA A 50 13.40 4.85 7.37
CA ALA A 50 13.78 6.18 6.87
C ALA A 50 14.97 6.15 5.88
N SER A 51 15.85 5.13 6.02
CA SER A 51 16.98 4.90 5.11
C SER A 51 16.56 4.55 3.68
N ALA A 52 15.30 4.16 3.44
CA ALA A 52 14.78 3.90 2.10
C ALA A 52 14.60 5.19 1.27
N ASN A 53 14.70 6.38 1.90
CA ASN A 53 14.58 7.69 1.25
C ASN A 53 13.32 7.83 0.37
N LEU A 54 12.24 7.18 0.79
CA LEU A 54 10.93 7.27 0.15
C LEU A 54 10.28 8.63 0.46
N PRO A 55 9.26 9.04 -0.30
CA PRO A 55 8.60 10.31 -0.01
C PRO A 55 8.08 10.36 1.42
N GLY A 56 7.95 11.58 1.96
CA GLY A 56 7.44 11.81 3.31
C GLY A 56 6.00 11.31 3.49
N SER A 57 5.43 11.61 4.65
CA SER A 57 4.06 11.20 4.96
C SER A 57 3.07 11.69 3.89
N MET A 58 2.16 10.82 3.46
CA MET A 58 1.10 11.17 2.53
C MET A 58 -0.25 11.16 3.24
N ASP A 59 -1.13 12.05 2.82
CA ASP A 59 -2.54 11.99 3.18
C ASP A 59 -3.32 11.13 2.16
N ARG A 60 -4.64 11.05 2.33
CA ARG A 60 -5.55 10.33 1.43
C ARG A 60 -5.37 10.72 -0.03
N TYR A 61 -5.27 12.01 -0.32
CA TYR A 61 -5.17 12.52 -1.69
C TYR A 61 -3.79 12.24 -2.29
N GLY A 62 -2.73 12.38 -1.49
CA GLY A 62 -1.36 12.09 -1.89
C GLY A 62 -1.16 10.63 -2.28
N LEU A 63 -1.71 9.69 -1.50
CA LEU A 63 -1.61 8.26 -1.84
C LEU A 63 -2.38 7.93 -3.13
N ILE A 64 -3.60 8.47 -3.29
CA ILE A 64 -4.40 8.28 -4.51
C ILE A 64 -3.66 8.82 -5.74
N ALA A 65 -3.09 10.03 -5.63
CA ALA A 65 -2.32 10.63 -6.71
C ALA A 65 -1.08 9.79 -7.06
N ARG A 66 -0.36 9.28 -6.05
CA ARG A 66 0.77 8.36 -6.24
C ARG A 66 0.36 7.08 -6.95
N LEU A 67 -0.77 6.48 -6.56
CA LEU A 67 -1.24 5.24 -7.18
C LEU A 67 -1.65 5.46 -8.65
N ASN A 68 -2.26 6.59 -8.98
CA ASN A 68 -2.53 6.98 -10.37
C ASN A 68 -1.23 7.11 -11.19
N GLN A 69 -0.20 7.78 -10.65
CA GLN A 69 1.11 7.92 -11.32
C GLN A 69 1.77 6.56 -11.56
N VAL A 70 1.67 5.63 -10.61
CA VAL A 70 2.15 4.26 -10.78
C VAL A 70 1.38 3.55 -11.90
N GLY A 71 0.05 3.76 -12.00
CA GLY A 71 -0.79 3.19 -13.06
C GLY A 71 -0.47 3.68 -14.48
N GLU A 72 0.15 4.86 -14.62
CA GLU A 72 0.63 5.34 -15.92
C GLU A 72 1.77 4.47 -16.47
N VAL A 73 2.53 3.80 -15.59
CA VAL A 73 3.72 3.03 -15.97
C VAL A 73 3.60 1.52 -15.73
N MET A 74 2.74 1.11 -14.81
CA MET A 74 2.46 -0.28 -14.48
C MET A 74 1.01 -0.66 -14.82
N SER A 75 0.82 -1.86 -15.35
CA SER A 75 -0.50 -2.47 -15.48
C SER A 75 -0.98 -3.08 -14.16
N SER A 76 -0.05 -3.54 -13.33
CA SER A 76 -0.33 -3.96 -11.96
C SER A 76 0.93 -3.92 -11.08
N PHE A 77 0.70 -3.82 -9.77
CA PHE A 77 1.72 -3.99 -8.74
C PHE A 77 1.19 -5.05 -7.78
N THR A 78 1.23 -6.32 -8.17
CA THR A 78 0.47 -7.34 -7.44
C THR A 78 1.10 -7.59 -6.08
N VAL A 79 0.42 -7.18 -5.01
CA VAL A 79 0.81 -7.46 -3.64
C VAL A 79 0.12 -8.73 -3.16
N ILE A 80 0.91 -9.68 -2.66
CA ILE A 80 0.47 -11.00 -2.21
C ILE A 80 0.72 -11.11 -0.72
N ILE A 81 -0.35 -11.31 0.05
CA ILE A 81 -0.28 -11.51 1.50
C ILE A 81 0.40 -12.85 1.77
N LYS A 82 1.53 -12.81 2.49
CA LYS A 82 2.19 -14.00 3.05
C LYS A 82 1.58 -14.38 4.39
N GLN A 83 1.36 -13.39 5.24
CA GLN A 83 0.77 -13.59 6.55
C GLN A 83 0.06 -12.32 7.04
N MET A 84 -0.94 -12.51 7.90
CA MET A 84 -1.73 -11.44 8.49
C MET A 84 -1.96 -11.70 9.98
N TRP A 85 -1.85 -10.66 10.80
CA TRP A 85 -2.07 -10.70 12.24
C TRP A 85 -3.03 -9.57 12.65
N PRO A 86 -4.31 -9.87 12.90
CA PRO A 86 -5.25 -8.89 13.44
C PRO A 86 -5.01 -8.65 14.93
N ASN A 87 -5.16 -7.39 15.35
CA ASN A 87 -5.14 -6.94 16.73
C ASN A 87 -6.40 -6.09 17.00
N PRO A 88 -7.54 -6.72 17.34
CA PRO A 88 -8.82 -6.02 17.50
C PRO A 88 -8.79 -4.99 18.63
N SER A 89 -8.01 -5.23 19.69
CA SER A 89 -7.89 -4.32 20.83
C SER A 89 -7.29 -2.96 20.45
N LEU A 90 -6.46 -2.92 19.39
CA LEU A 90 -5.89 -1.68 18.85
C LEU A 90 -6.51 -1.27 17.51
N ARG A 91 -7.50 -2.02 17.00
CA ARG A 91 -8.06 -1.87 15.65
C ARG A 91 -6.98 -1.89 14.58
N GLN A 92 -6.03 -2.83 14.72
CA GLN A 92 -4.88 -2.92 13.85
C GLN A 92 -4.84 -4.24 13.10
N VAL A 93 -4.22 -4.22 11.93
CA VAL A 93 -3.81 -5.41 11.20
C VAL A 93 -2.38 -5.23 10.77
N LEU A 94 -1.50 -6.16 11.16
CA LEU A 94 -0.17 -6.30 10.58
C LEU A 94 -0.25 -7.27 9.41
N ILE A 95 0.30 -6.90 8.27
CA ILE A 95 0.40 -7.74 7.07
C ILE A 95 1.86 -7.88 6.73
N TRP A 96 2.31 -9.10 6.44
CA TRP A 96 3.55 -9.36 5.71
C TRP A 96 3.19 -9.78 4.28
N ALA A 97 3.77 -9.12 3.30
CA ALA A 97 3.45 -9.33 1.89
C ALA A 97 4.69 -9.29 1.00
N ALA A 98 4.58 -9.86 -0.20
CA ALA A 98 5.51 -9.65 -1.30
C ALA A 98 4.80 -8.98 -2.48
N SER A 99 5.54 -8.33 -3.35
CA SER A 99 4.99 -7.78 -4.60
C SER A 99 5.68 -8.34 -5.84
N GLU A 100 5.02 -8.19 -6.98
CA GLU A 100 5.63 -8.31 -8.30
C GLU A 100 5.17 -7.14 -9.18
N THR A 101 6.14 -6.42 -9.76
CA THR A 101 5.89 -5.28 -10.64
C THR A 101 5.55 -5.75 -12.05
N ASN A 102 4.48 -5.22 -12.64
CA ASN A 102 4.13 -5.48 -14.03
C ASN A 102 4.08 -4.16 -14.80
N PHE A 103 5.23 -3.77 -15.38
CA PHE A 103 5.32 -2.57 -16.21
C PHE A 103 4.62 -2.75 -17.57
N HIS A 104 3.97 -1.69 -18.07
CA HIS A 104 3.44 -1.65 -19.43
C HIS A 104 4.55 -1.93 -20.44
N ARG A 105 4.33 -2.91 -21.34
CA ARG A 105 5.38 -3.42 -22.24
C ARG A 105 6.03 -2.31 -23.08
N GLN A 106 5.25 -1.36 -23.58
CA GLN A 106 5.74 -0.26 -24.41
C GLN A 106 6.68 0.72 -23.68
N LEU A 107 6.67 0.73 -22.34
CA LEU A 107 7.50 1.59 -21.50
C LEU A 107 8.79 0.92 -21.03
N ARG A 108 8.98 -0.36 -21.32
CA ARG A 108 10.24 -1.07 -21.09
C ARG A 108 11.30 -0.61 -22.09
N ASP A 109 12.55 -0.46 -21.67
CA ASP A 109 13.67 -0.06 -22.53
C ASP A 109 14.52 -1.25 -23.01
N SER A 110 14.17 -2.45 -22.57
CA SER A 110 14.73 -3.74 -23.00
C SER A 110 13.61 -4.77 -23.14
N ASP A 111 13.87 -5.82 -23.94
CA ASP A 111 12.99 -6.99 -24.05
C ASP A 111 13.29 -8.04 -22.96
N ASP A 112 14.20 -7.74 -22.02
CA ASP A 112 14.55 -8.62 -20.91
C ASP A 112 13.45 -8.60 -19.85
N GLU A 113 12.63 -9.64 -19.82
CA GLU A 113 11.53 -9.76 -18.87
C GLU A 113 12.01 -9.87 -17.41
N GLU A 114 13.20 -10.43 -17.15
CA GLU A 114 13.75 -10.56 -15.80
C GLU A 114 14.21 -9.22 -15.25
N GLU A 115 14.74 -8.35 -16.12
CA GLU A 115 15.07 -6.98 -15.74
C GLU A 115 13.82 -6.21 -15.27
N TRP A 116 12.70 -6.39 -16.00
CA TRP A 116 11.47 -5.65 -15.79
C TRP A 116 10.49 -6.27 -14.77
N THR A 117 10.84 -7.42 -14.21
CA THR A 117 10.06 -8.12 -13.18
C THR A 117 10.79 -8.04 -11.84
N LYS A 118 10.50 -7.01 -11.05
CA LYS A 118 11.04 -6.85 -9.71
C LYS A 118 10.05 -7.30 -8.65
N ARG A 119 10.62 -7.81 -7.57
CA ARG A 119 9.88 -8.27 -6.39
C ARG A 119 10.26 -7.45 -5.20
N GLY A 120 9.27 -6.95 -4.48
CA GLY A 120 9.45 -6.32 -3.20
C GLY A 120 8.94 -7.19 -2.06
N GLU A 121 9.32 -6.82 -0.84
CA GLU A 121 8.79 -7.38 0.40
C GLU A 121 8.41 -6.24 1.33
N TYR A 122 7.27 -6.39 2.00
CA TYR A 122 6.60 -5.33 2.73
C TYR A 122 6.02 -5.83 4.03
N MET A 123 6.03 -4.98 5.05
CA MET A 123 5.07 -5.08 6.13
C MET A 123 4.18 -3.85 6.17
N PHE A 124 2.88 -4.05 6.33
CA PHE A 124 1.92 -2.98 6.54
C PHE A 124 1.34 -3.10 7.93
N LEU A 125 1.58 -2.10 8.78
CA LEU A 125 0.79 -1.93 9.99
C LEU A 125 -0.34 -0.95 9.69
N MET A 126 -1.55 -1.47 9.58
CA MET A 126 -2.76 -0.71 9.30
C MET A 126 -3.51 -0.47 10.60
N THR A 127 -3.91 0.78 10.86
CA THR A 127 -4.82 1.14 11.94
C THR A 127 -6.14 1.61 11.34
N MET A 128 -7.25 1.03 11.80
CA MET A 128 -8.59 1.33 11.32
C MET A 128 -9.30 2.35 12.20
N ASN A 129 -10.31 3.01 11.63
CA ASN A 129 -11.25 3.86 12.35
C ASN A 129 -12.07 3.05 13.38
N GLU A 130 -12.94 3.73 14.13
CA GLU A 130 -13.74 3.10 15.19
C GLU A 130 -14.66 1.97 14.70
N SER A 131 -15.14 2.01 13.45
CA SER A 131 -15.97 0.92 12.89
C SER A 131 -15.15 -0.26 12.35
N GLY A 132 -13.86 -0.06 12.05
CA GLY A 132 -13.01 -1.07 11.40
C GLY A 132 -13.13 -1.10 9.88
N GLU A 133 -14.08 -0.36 9.31
CA GLU A 133 -14.42 -0.39 7.88
C GLU A 133 -13.55 0.55 7.05
N LYS A 134 -12.84 1.48 7.69
CA LYS A 134 -11.91 2.40 7.02
C LYS A 134 -10.55 2.40 7.67
N ILE A 135 -9.52 2.59 6.86
CA ILE A 135 -8.13 2.69 7.30
C ILE A 135 -7.82 4.16 7.60
N ALA A 136 -7.25 4.42 8.78
CA ALA A 136 -6.88 5.74 9.25
C ALA A 136 -5.36 5.98 9.24
N ASP A 137 -4.54 4.95 9.48
CA ASP A 137 -3.08 5.07 9.37
C ASP A 137 -2.49 3.81 8.74
N VAL A 138 -1.48 3.99 7.89
CA VAL A 138 -0.63 2.91 7.40
C VAL A 138 0.82 3.29 7.64
N LEU A 139 1.53 2.41 8.34
CA LEU A 139 2.98 2.35 8.31
C LEU A 139 3.40 1.21 7.38
N GLU A 140 3.97 1.57 6.23
CA GLU A 140 4.53 0.64 5.25
C GLU A 140 6.03 0.51 5.47
N PHE A 141 6.47 -0.63 5.98
CA PHE A 141 7.87 -1.02 6.04
C PHE A 141 8.25 -1.75 4.76
N VAL A 142 9.25 -1.26 4.04
CA VAL A 142 9.71 -1.84 2.78
C VAL A 142 11.06 -2.54 2.94
N ASP A 143 11.34 -3.56 2.13
CA ASP A 143 12.72 -3.93 1.81
C ASP A 143 13.35 -2.77 1.02
N SER A 144 14.17 -1.98 1.71
CA SER A 144 14.76 -0.77 1.14
C SER A 144 15.63 -1.03 -0.07
N LYS A 145 16.31 -2.19 -0.12
CA LYS A 145 17.22 -2.51 -1.23
C LYS A 145 16.42 -2.87 -2.48
N ALA A 146 15.42 -3.74 -2.34
CA ALA A 146 14.54 -4.09 -3.46
C ALA A 146 13.73 -2.87 -3.94
N THR A 147 13.34 -1.99 -3.02
CA THR A 147 12.53 -0.80 -3.34
C THR A 147 13.32 0.25 -4.11
N GLU A 148 14.63 0.41 -3.84
CA GLU A 148 15.50 1.31 -4.61
C GLU A 148 15.46 0.97 -6.11
N GLU A 149 15.61 -0.31 -6.46
CA GLU A 149 15.54 -0.78 -7.84
C GLU A 149 14.17 -0.50 -8.50
N ILE A 150 13.08 -0.71 -7.77
CA ILE A 150 11.72 -0.46 -8.26
C ILE A 150 11.49 1.04 -8.51
N VAL A 151 11.95 1.91 -7.60
CA VAL A 151 11.82 3.37 -7.72
C VAL A 151 12.58 3.87 -8.96
N ASP A 152 13.79 3.37 -9.19
CA ASP A 152 14.58 3.72 -10.37
C ASP A 152 13.87 3.31 -11.67
N MET A 153 13.27 2.12 -11.70
CA MET A 153 12.49 1.65 -12.85
C MET A 153 11.24 2.48 -13.12
N VAL A 154 10.50 2.87 -12.07
CA VAL A 154 9.38 3.81 -12.20
C VAL A 154 9.85 5.14 -12.79
N GLY A 155 10.98 5.67 -12.31
CA GLY A 155 11.57 6.91 -12.84
C GLY A 155 11.93 6.81 -14.32
N ARG A 156 12.55 5.68 -14.74
CA ARG A 156 12.85 5.41 -16.16
C ARG A 156 11.58 5.36 -17.01
N ALA A 157 10.57 4.62 -16.56
CA ALA A 157 9.32 4.45 -17.30
C ALA A 157 8.54 5.77 -17.42
N LEU A 158 8.48 6.58 -16.36
CA LEU A 158 7.83 7.91 -16.38
C LEU A 158 8.52 8.88 -17.34
N LYS A 159 9.86 8.87 -17.37
CA LYS A 159 10.62 9.68 -18.34
C LYS A 159 10.29 9.30 -19.78
N LYS A 160 10.00 8.02 -20.03
CA LYS A 160 9.61 7.51 -21.35
C LYS A 160 8.13 7.78 -21.67
N SER A 161 7.23 7.77 -20.69
CA SER A 161 5.81 8.08 -20.87
C SER A 161 5.54 9.57 -21.14
N SER A 162 6.44 10.45 -20.69
CA SER A 162 6.40 11.89 -20.93
C SER A 162 7.55 12.38 -21.82
N PRO A 163 7.63 12.00 -23.10
CA PRO A 163 8.69 12.46 -23.99
C PRO A 163 8.43 13.92 -24.42
N GLY A 164 8.88 14.87 -23.60
CA GLY A 164 8.97 16.29 -23.95
C GLY A 164 7.70 17.13 -23.71
N THR A 165 7.73 17.88 -22.61
CA THR A 165 7.51 19.33 -22.66
C THR A 165 8.86 20.03 -22.84
#